data_AF-A0A841J7X0-F1
#
_entry.id   AF-A0A841J7X0-F1
#
_cell.length_a   1.000
_cell.length_b   1.000
_cell.length_c   1.000
_cell.angle_alpha   90.00
_cell.angle_beta   90.00
_cell.angle_gamma   90.00
#
_symmetry.space_group_name_H-M   'P 1'
#
loop_
_entity.id
_entity.type
_entity.pdbx_description
1 polymer ?
#
loop_
_entity_poly.entity_id
_entity_poly.type
_entity_poly.pdbx_seq_one_letter_code
_entity_poly.pdbx_strand_id
1 'polypeptide(L)'
;MADVRETLDTSWTEHDRTQDRFAAFSALDDDAKAGWLAYCVARSLEASIGAPRKSGQMGPDQNDLHDHLAGLMGINPASHWRPTAANYFDRVSKQTLLAHINEVGGPTMAASFMGSKKGDLSASCERLFAGETIVAPEDKAAALAWVPAHMRFRVLASPDAEAEGVAVPDEEAAIEGPAEPIGEPMHEDDLSGDTVDEPELIDA
;
A
#
# COMPACT_ATOMS: atom_id res chain seq x y z
N MET A 1 -15.65 3.20 -7.10
CA MET A 1 -14.68 3.62 -8.13
C MET A 1 -15.31 4.38 -9.29
N ALA A 2 -16.57 4.11 -9.66
CA ALA A 2 -17.33 5.02 -10.54
C ALA A 2 -17.32 6.46 -10.00
N ASP A 3 -17.52 6.59 -8.68
CA ASP A 3 -17.43 7.84 -7.91
C ASP A 3 -16.14 8.67 -8.13
N VAL A 4 -14.96 8.03 -8.21
CA VAL A 4 -13.69 8.76 -8.30
C VAL A 4 -13.46 9.31 -9.70
N ARG A 5 -13.94 8.63 -10.74
CA ARG A 5 -13.84 9.14 -12.11
C ARG A 5 -14.75 10.36 -12.30
N GLU A 6 -15.88 10.40 -11.61
CA GLU A 6 -16.84 11.50 -11.67
C GLU A 6 -16.29 12.80 -11.05
N THR A 7 -15.26 12.72 -10.20
CA THR A 7 -14.59 13.89 -9.63
C THR A 7 -13.41 14.42 -10.47
N LEU A 8 -13.00 13.69 -11.52
CA LEU A 8 -11.90 14.12 -12.38
C LEU A 8 -12.40 15.09 -13.45
N ASP A 9 -11.57 16.05 -13.83
CA ASP A 9 -11.86 16.92 -14.97
C ASP A 9 -11.85 16.10 -16.28
N THR A 10 -13.04 15.92 -16.87
CA THR A 10 -13.25 15.24 -18.14
C THR A 10 -13.47 16.19 -19.32
N SER A 11 -13.39 17.52 -19.13
CA SER A 11 -13.68 18.52 -20.17
C SER A 11 -12.80 18.34 -21.41
N TRP A 12 -11.55 17.91 -21.23
CA TRP A 12 -10.63 17.58 -22.32
C TRP A 12 -11.14 16.50 -23.28
N THR A 13 -12.13 15.70 -22.88
CA THR A 13 -12.71 14.64 -23.72
C THR A 13 -13.81 15.14 -24.67
N GLU A 14 -14.27 16.39 -24.51
CA GLU A 14 -15.42 16.96 -25.23
C GLU A 14 -15.10 17.38 -26.66
N HIS A 15 -13.82 17.53 -27.02
CA HIS A 15 -13.41 17.91 -28.37
C HIS A 15 -13.61 16.77 -29.39
N ASP A 16 -13.94 17.10 -30.64
CA ASP A 16 -14.19 16.08 -31.67
C ASP A 16 -12.91 15.36 -32.12
N ARG A 17 -11.82 16.10 -32.31
CA ARG A 17 -10.58 15.55 -32.87
C ARG A 17 -9.61 15.12 -31.78
N THR A 18 -8.96 13.97 -31.97
CA THR A 18 -8.00 13.42 -31.01
C THR A 18 -6.88 14.39 -30.64
N GLN A 19 -6.35 15.16 -31.61
CA GLN A 19 -5.27 16.10 -31.31
C GLN A 19 -5.74 17.30 -30.46
N ASP A 20 -7.01 17.70 -30.60
CA ASP A 20 -7.58 18.80 -29.79
C ASP A 20 -7.85 18.31 -28.36
N ARG A 21 -8.27 17.06 -28.18
CA ARG A 21 -8.36 16.41 -26.86
C ARG A 21 -7.01 16.34 -26.16
N PHE A 22 -5.96 15.99 -26.90
CA PHE A 22 -4.61 15.93 -26.35
C PHE A 22 -4.09 17.32 -25.93
N ALA A 23 -4.31 18.34 -26.76
CA ALA A 23 -3.97 19.72 -26.41
C ALA A 23 -4.73 20.20 -25.17
N ALA A 24 -6.03 19.90 -25.08
CA ALA A 24 -6.87 20.24 -23.93
C ALA A 24 -6.42 19.52 -22.65
N PHE A 25 -6.09 18.22 -22.73
CA PHE A 25 -5.53 17.47 -21.60
C PHE A 25 -4.19 18.06 -21.14
N SER A 26 -3.33 18.43 -22.09
CA SER A 26 -2.02 19.02 -21.78
C SER A 26 -2.13 20.40 -21.12
N ALA A 27 -3.23 21.11 -21.35
CA ALA A 27 -3.53 22.41 -20.77
C ALA A 27 -4.16 22.32 -19.36
N LEU A 28 -4.52 21.12 -18.88
CA LEU A 28 -4.95 20.93 -17.50
C LEU A 28 -3.84 21.32 -16.52
N ASP A 29 -4.25 21.79 -15.35
CA ASP A 29 -3.32 22.02 -14.25
C ASP A 29 -2.70 20.71 -13.74
N ASP A 30 -1.62 20.86 -12.96
CA ASP A 30 -0.83 19.73 -12.49
C ASP A 30 -1.62 18.83 -11.53
N ASP A 31 -2.55 19.38 -10.76
CA ASP A 31 -3.39 18.62 -9.84
C ASP A 31 -4.39 17.74 -10.59
N ALA A 32 -5.03 18.27 -11.64
CA ALA A 32 -5.94 17.51 -12.51
C ALA A 32 -5.21 16.40 -13.26
N LYS A 33 -4.01 16.68 -13.79
CA LYS A 33 -3.15 15.66 -14.42
C LYS A 33 -2.70 14.60 -13.41
N ALA A 34 -2.31 15.00 -12.20
CA ALA A 34 -1.96 14.08 -11.12
C ALA A 34 -3.15 13.20 -10.70
N GLY A 35 -4.37 13.74 -10.67
CA GLY A 35 -5.61 12.99 -10.43
C GLY A 35 -5.85 11.90 -11.47
N TRP A 36 -5.66 12.22 -12.76
CA TRP A 36 -5.73 11.22 -13.83
C TRP A 36 -4.64 10.16 -13.74
N LEU A 37 -3.40 10.54 -13.41
CA LEU A 37 -2.30 9.60 -13.20
C LEU A 37 -2.61 8.66 -12.03
N ALA A 38 -3.02 9.21 -10.88
CA ALA A 38 -3.41 8.43 -9.70
C ALA A 38 -4.56 7.47 -10.01
N TYR A 39 -5.56 7.91 -10.78
CA TYR A 39 -6.65 7.05 -11.24
C TYR A 39 -6.15 5.91 -12.14
N CYS A 40 -5.26 6.18 -13.08
CA CYS A 40 -4.64 5.16 -13.94
C CYS A 40 -3.83 4.15 -13.12
N VAL A 41 -3.01 4.62 -12.17
CA VAL A 41 -2.22 3.76 -11.27
C VAL A 41 -3.15 2.89 -10.43
N ALA A 42 -4.17 3.48 -9.78
CA ALA A 42 -5.15 2.73 -8.99
C ALA A 42 -5.89 1.67 -9.83
N ARG A 43 -6.18 1.96 -11.10
CA ARG A 43 -6.83 1.03 -12.03
C ARG A 43 -5.92 -0.08 -12.55
N SER A 44 -4.60 0.08 -12.41
CA SER A 44 -3.63 -0.97 -12.73
C SER A 44 -3.48 -2.01 -11.60
N LEU A 45 -4.00 -1.73 -10.41
CA LEU A 45 -3.97 -2.67 -9.29
C LEU A 45 -4.94 -3.82 -9.54
N GLU A 46 -4.41 -5.05 -9.59
CA GLU A 46 -5.21 -6.26 -9.73
C GLU A 46 -5.51 -6.89 -8.37
N ALA A 47 -6.78 -7.17 -8.11
CA ALA A 47 -7.16 -7.96 -6.95
C ALA A 47 -6.58 -9.37 -7.07
N SER A 48 -5.80 -9.78 -6.08
CA SER A 48 -5.12 -11.07 -6.05
C SER A 48 -5.22 -11.64 -4.65
N ILE A 49 -5.56 -12.93 -4.57
CA ILE A 49 -5.52 -13.69 -3.30
C ILE A 49 -4.09 -14.12 -2.96
N GLY A 50 -3.11 -13.77 -3.80
CA GLY A 50 -1.73 -14.24 -3.71
C GLY A 50 -1.42 -15.41 -4.65
N ALA A 51 -0.14 -15.76 -4.76
CA ALA A 51 0.29 -16.87 -5.60
C ALA A 51 0.03 -18.22 -4.90
N PRO A 52 -0.26 -19.31 -5.61
CA PRO A 52 -0.28 -20.64 -4.99
C PRO A 52 1.10 -20.94 -4.40
N ARG A 53 1.15 -21.38 -3.12
CA ARG A 53 2.41 -21.75 -2.50
C ARG A 53 3.02 -23.01 -3.15
N LYS A 54 4.33 -23.21 -2.91
CA LYS A 54 5.06 -24.42 -3.30
C LYS A 54 4.34 -25.68 -2.80
N SER A 55 4.54 -26.79 -3.51
CA SER A 55 3.89 -28.08 -3.20
C SER A 55 4.11 -28.46 -1.73
N GLY A 56 3.03 -28.86 -1.06
CA GLY A 56 3.04 -29.23 0.36
C GLY A 56 2.65 -28.13 1.34
N GLN A 57 2.40 -26.89 0.89
CA GLN A 57 1.86 -25.83 1.75
C GLN A 57 0.41 -25.49 1.40
N MET A 58 -0.41 -25.21 2.42
CA MET A 58 -1.85 -24.98 2.27
C MET A 58 -2.18 -23.48 2.25
N GLY A 59 -2.94 -23.04 1.24
CA GLY A 59 -3.37 -21.66 1.04
C GLY A 59 -2.44 -20.84 0.11
N PRO A 60 -2.88 -19.66 -0.34
CA PRO A 60 -2.06 -18.77 -1.15
C PRO A 60 -0.94 -18.12 -0.34
N ASP A 61 0.13 -17.74 -1.03
CA ASP A 61 1.23 -16.90 -0.54
C ASP A 61 0.76 -15.46 -0.45
N GLN A 62 1.15 -14.72 0.58
CA GLN A 62 0.65 -13.35 0.73
C GLN A 62 1.23 -12.43 -0.35
N ASN A 63 0.48 -11.41 -0.75
CA ASN A 63 0.95 -10.40 -1.68
C ASN A 63 1.46 -9.19 -0.87
N ASP A 64 2.78 -9.09 -0.73
CA ASP A 64 3.46 -8.05 0.05
C ASP A 64 3.06 -6.62 -0.40
N LEU A 65 2.82 -6.40 -1.70
CA LEU A 65 2.34 -5.10 -2.20
C LEU A 65 0.94 -4.77 -1.66
N HIS A 66 0.04 -5.76 -1.60
CA HIS A 66 -1.32 -5.53 -1.08
C HIS A 66 -1.30 -5.25 0.42
N ASP A 67 -0.45 -5.97 1.16
CA ASP A 67 -0.26 -5.75 2.58
C ASP A 67 0.29 -4.33 2.85
N HIS A 68 1.27 -3.89 2.07
CA HIS A 68 1.83 -2.54 2.18
C HIS A 68 0.80 -1.45 1.84
N LEU A 69 0.08 -1.59 0.72
CA LEU A 69 -0.97 -0.64 0.32
C LEU A 69 -2.10 -0.57 1.36
N ALA A 70 -2.51 -1.70 1.91
CA ALA A 70 -3.51 -1.73 2.98
C ALA A 70 -3.03 -1.02 4.25
N GLY A 71 -1.74 -1.16 4.59
CA GLY A 71 -1.09 -0.41 5.65
C GLY A 71 -1.12 1.10 5.41
N LEU A 72 -0.72 1.56 4.23
CA LEU A 72 -0.76 2.98 3.83
C LEU A 72 -2.17 3.57 3.89
N MET A 73 -3.18 2.80 3.47
CA MET A 73 -4.58 3.22 3.50
C MET A 73 -5.22 3.10 4.90
N GLY A 74 -4.51 2.59 5.90
CA GLY A 74 -5.05 2.37 7.23
C GLY A 74 -6.23 1.39 7.28
N ILE A 75 -6.27 0.43 6.35
CA ILE A 75 -7.36 -0.56 6.30
C ILE A 75 -7.24 -1.48 7.50
N ASN A 76 -8.30 -1.54 8.30
CA ASN A 76 -8.41 -2.48 9.41
C ASN A 76 -9.34 -3.65 9.02
N PRO A 77 -8.83 -4.87 8.79
CA PRO A 77 -9.68 -6.03 8.47
C PRO A 77 -10.81 -6.26 9.49
N ALA A 78 -10.54 -5.99 10.76
CA ALA A 78 -11.50 -6.18 11.84
C ALA A 78 -12.68 -5.20 11.78
N SER A 79 -12.57 -4.03 11.13
CA SER A 79 -13.71 -3.13 10.92
C SER A 79 -14.64 -3.58 9.81
N HIS A 80 -14.17 -4.43 8.89
CA HIS A 80 -14.94 -4.87 7.72
C HIS A 80 -15.49 -6.30 7.86
N TRP A 81 -14.89 -7.11 8.72
CA TRP A 81 -15.30 -8.50 8.93
C TRP A 81 -15.18 -8.92 10.39
N ARG A 82 -16.18 -9.67 10.88
CA ARG A 82 -16.21 -10.24 12.23
C ARG A 82 -16.46 -11.75 12.20
N PRO A 83 -15.71 -12.54 12.98
CA PRO A 83 -15.93 -13.98 13.06
C PRO A 83 -17.21 -14.27 13.84
N THR A 84 -18.03 -15.16 13.30
CA THR A 84 -19.23 -15.72 13.94
C THR A 84 -19.14 -17.24 13.91
N ALA A 85 -20.01 -17.91 14.68
CA ALA A 85 -20.17 -19.35 14.62
C ALA A 85 -20.44 -19.81 13.17
N ALA A 86 -21.38 -19.15 12.49
CA ALA A 86 -21.81 -19.50 11.15
C ALA A 86 -20.74 -19.25 10.06
N ASN A 87 -20.00 -18.14 10.14
CA ASN A 87 -19.04 -17.77 9.09
C ASN A 87 -17.63 -18.37 9.30
N TYR A 88 -17.25 -18.73 10.53
CA TYR A 88 -15.89 -19.15 10.85
C TYR A 88 -15.79 -20.22 11.94
N PHE A 89 -16.28 -19.98 13.16
CA PHE A 89 -15.92 -20.83 14.31
C PHE A 89 -16.42 -22.28 14.19
N ASP A 90 -17.54 -22.53 13.52
CA ASP A 90 -18.02 -23.89 13.26
C ASP A 90 -17.18 -24.66 12.24
N ARG A 91 -16.35 -23.97 11.45
CA ARG A 91 -15.54 -24.57 10.39
C ARG A 91 -14.15 -25.00 10.86
N VAL A 92 -13.73 -24.56 12.05
CA VAL A 92 -12.43 -24.89 12.62
C VAL A 92 -12.54 -25.94 13.73
N SER A 93 -11.41 -26.56 14.06
CA SER A 93 -11.36 -27.60 15.10
C SER A 93 -11.50 -26.98 16.50
N LYS A 94 -11.93 -27.80 17.48
CA LYS A 94 -11.95 -27.37 18.89
C LYS A 94 -10.56 -26.90 19.38
N GLN A 95 -9.50 -27.58 18.94
CA GLN A 95 -8.13 -27.19 19.28
C GLN A 95 -7.76 -25.81 18.72
N THR A 96 -8.19 -25.52 17.49
CA THR A 96 -8.00 -24.22 16.85
C THR A 96 -8.76 -23.11 17.58
N LEU A 97 -10.01 -23.36 18.00
CA LEU A 97 -10.78 -22.40 18.81
C LEU A 97 -10.08 -22.07 20.13
N LEU A 98 -9.58 -23.07 20.84
CA LEU A 98 -8.84 -22.87 22.09
C LEU A 98 -7.53 -22.10 21.87
N ALA A 99 -6.85 -22.32 20.73
CA ALA A 99 -5.67 -21.57 20.36
C ALA A 99 -5.99 -20.07 20.11
N HIS A 100 -7.13 -19.75 19.50
CA HIS A 100 -7.56 -18.37 19.30
C HIS A 100 -7.94 -17.68 20.62
N ILE A 101 -8.62 -18.38 21.52
CA ILE A 101 -8.91 -17.86 22.86
C ILE A 101 -7.60 -17.60 23.62
N ASN A 102 -6.63 -18.51 23.50
CA ASN A 102 -5.30 -18.34 24.11
C ASN A 102 -4.53 -17.15 23.53
N GLU A 103 -4.66 -16.89 22.23
CA GLU A 103 -4.03 -15.73 21.57
C GLU A 103 -4.56 -14.40 22.12
N VAL A 104 -5.86 -14.35 22.45
CA VAL A 104 -6.53 -13.12 22.90
C VAL A 104 -6.46 -12.90 24.40
N GLY A 105 -6.69 -13.94 25.21
CA GLY A 105 -6.82 -13.83 26.66
C GLY A 105 -5.91 -14.79 27.45
N GLY A 106 -4.92 -15.38 26.77
CA GLY A 106 -3.92 -16.23 27.39
C GLY A 106 -4.41 -17.62 27.82
N PRO A 107 -3.51 -18.41 28.43
CA PRO A 107 -3.74 -19.83 28.70
C PRO A 107 -4.82 -20.07 29.76
N THR A 108 -4.91 -19.18 30.75
CA THR A 108 -5.93 -19.28 31.81
C THR A 108 -7.34 -19.15 31.25
N MET A 109 -7.55 -18.19 30.33
CA MET A 109 -8.84 -18.02 29.66
C MET A 109 -9.15 -19.25 28.81
N ALA A 110 -8.22 -19.71 27.98
CA ALA A 110 -8.43 -20.89 27.14
C ALA A 110 -8.74 -22.15 27.97
N ALA A 111 -8.08 -22.34 29.12
CA ALA A 111 -8.34 -23.46 30.02
C ALA A 111 -9.79 -23.50 30.53
N SER A 112 -10.40 -22.33 30.80
CA SER A 112 -11.80 -22.25 31.24
C SER A 112 -12.80 -22.80 30.21
N PHE A 113 -12.43 -22.82 28.93
CA PHE A 113 -13.27 -23.29 27.83
C PHE A 113 -13.02 -24.76 27.45
N MET A 114 -12.02 -25.43 28.02
CA MET A 114 -11.57 -26.76 27.60
C MET A 114 -12.66 -27.85 27.78
N GLY A 115 -13.52 -27.72 28.80
CA GLY A 115 -14.64 -28.63 29.06
C GLY A 115 -15.85 -28.43 28.14
N SER A 116 -15.92 -27.34 27.38
CA SER A 116 -17.09 -27.00 26.56
C SER A 116 -17.24 -27.93 25.36
N LYS A 117 -18.49 -28.21 24.95
CA LYS A 117 -18.76 -28.88 23.69
C LYS A 117 -18.42 -27.95 22.52
N LYS A 118 -18.12 -28.50 21.34
CA LYS A 118 -17.69 -27.70 20.18
C LYS A 118 -18.69 -26.62 19.79
N GLY A 119 -19.98 -26.94 19.69
CA GLY A 119 -21.02 -25.96 19.33
C GLY A 119 -21.13 -24.81 20.36
N ASP A 120 -21.15 -25.16 21.65
CA ASP A 120 -21.19 -24.17 22.74
C ASP A 120 -19.91 -23.31 22.76
N LEU A 121 -18.76 -23.90 22.40
CA LEU A 121 -17.50 -23.20 22.26
C LEU A 121 -17.52 -22.21 21.10
N SER A 122 -18.03 -22.60 19.93
CA SER A 122 -18.19 -21.68 18.78
C SER A 122 -19.04 -20.47 19.15
N ALA A 123 -20.19 -20.69 19.80
CA ALA A 123 -21.08 -19.61 20.24
C ALA A 123 -20.44 -18.72 21.33
N SER A 124 -19.58 -19.30 22.17
CA SER A 124 -18.82 -18.54 23.16
C SER A 124 -17.70 -17.72 22.54
N CYS A 125 -17.01 -18.25 21.53
CA CYS A 125 -16.05 -17.50 20.74
C CYS A 125 -16.74 -16.31 20.06
N GLU A 126 -17.88 -16.50 19.41
CA GLU A 126 -18.62 -15.39 18.79
C GLU A 126 -18.87 -14.24 19.77
N ARG A 127 -19.39 -14.52 20.96
CA ARG A 127 -19.59 -13.50 22.00
C ARG A 127 -18.29 -12.87 22.50
N LEU A 128 -17.22 -13.66 22.66
CA LEU A 128 -15.91 -13.16 23.07
C LEU A 128 -15.32 -12.19 22.02
N PHE A 129 -15.27 -12.62 20.76
CA PHE A 129 -14.71 -11.86 19.64
C PHE A 129 -15.62 -10.71 19.17
N ALA A 130 -16.90 -10.71 19.55
CA ALA A 130 -17.80 -9.55 19.45
C ALA A 130 -17.64 -8.54 20.60
N GLY A 131 -16.84 -8.85 21.64
CA GLY A 131 -16.63 -7.98 22.80
C GLY A 131 -17.83 -7.93 23.77
N GLU A 132 -18.72 -8.93 23.69
CA GLU A 132 -19.91 -9.07 24.55
C GLU A 132 -19.62 -9.82 25.85
N THR A 133 -18.53 -10.60 25.87
CA THR A 133 -18.08 -11.30 27.08
C THR A 133 -17.35 -10.33 28.01
N ILE A 134 -17.67 -10.41 29.30
CA ILE A 134 -16.99 -9.63 30.35
C ILE A 134 -15.60 -10.24 30.58
N VAL A 135 -14.57 -9.55 30.10
CA VAL A 135 -13.14 -9.91 30.25
C VAL A 135 -12.33 -8.66 30.60
N ALA A 136 -11.04 -8.81 30.84
CA ALA A 136 -10.16 -7.66 31.08
C ALA A 136 -10.19 -6.69 29.88
N PRO A 137 -10.03 -5.38 30.08
CA PRO A 137 -10.07 -4.39 28.99
C PRO A 137 -9.09 -4.71 27.85
N GLU A 138 -7.90 -5.18 28.19
CA GLU A 138 -6.85 -5.60 27.25
C GLU A 138 -7.28 -6.80 26.39
N ASP A 139 -7.88 -7.83 27.01
CA ASP A 139 -8.38 -9.01 26.31
C ASP A 139 -9.55 -8.62 25.38
N LYS A 140 -10.42 -7.71 25.83
CA LYS A 140 -11.52 -7.21 25.01
C LYS A 140 -11.00 -6.44 23.80
N ALA A 141 -10.00 -5.59 23.98
CA ALA A 141 -9.36 -4.87 22.88
C ALA A 141 -8.69 -5.84 21.89
N ALA A 142 -7.98 -6.85 22.40
CA ALA A 142 -7.38 -7.89 21.58
C ALA A 142 -8.44 -8.70 20.80
N ALA A 143 -9.56 -9.04 21.44
CA ALA A 143 -10.68 -9.75 20.80
C ALA A 143 -11.29 -8.92 19.66
N LEU A 144 -11.49 -7.62 19.89
CA LEU A 144 -12.02 -6.69 18.88
C LEU A 144 -11.00 -6.33 17.79
N ALA A 145 -9.71 -6.51 18.00
CA ALA A 145 -8.70 -6.34 16.96
C ALA A 145 -8.46 -7.63 16.15
N TRP A 146 -8.93 -8.77 16.66
CA TRP A 146 -8.58 -10.07 16.11
C TRP A 146 -9.29 -10.36 14.78
N VAL A 147 -8.51 -10.89 13.85
CA VAL A 147 -8.95 -11.60 12.63
C VAL A 147 -8.07 -12.84 12.41
N PRO A 148 -8.52 -13.86 11.66
CA PRO A 148 -7.71 -15.01 11.32
C PRO A 148 -6.38 -14.62 10.66
N ALA A 149 -5.32 -15.39 10.90
CA ALA A 149 -3.97 -15.07 10.41
C ALA A 149 -3.89 -14.79 8.89
N HIS A 150 -4.67 -15.51 8.08
CA HIS A 150 -4.71 -15.33 6.62
C HIS A 150 -5.45 -14.06 6.15
N MET A 151 -6.14 -13.36 7.06
CA MET A 151 -6.77 -12.06 6.81
C MET A 151 -5.94 -10.88 7.32
N ARG A 152 -4.81 -11.14 8.00
CA ARG A 152 -3.94 -10.08 8.53
C ARG A 152 -3.00 -9.59 7.44
N PHE A 153 -2.95 -8.27 7.27
CA PHE A 153 -1.88 -7.62 6.50
C PHE A 153 -0.57 -7.71 7.30
N ARG A 154 0.52 -8.09 6.64
CA ARG A 154 1.85 -8.03 7.23
C ARG A 154 2.27 -6.58 7.32
N VAL A 155 2.74 -6.17 8.50
CA VAL A 155 3.46 -4.90 8.63
C VAL A 155 4.83 -5.10 7.98
N LEU A 156 4.95 -4.65 6.74
CA LEU A 156 6.23 -4.53 6.06
C LEU A 156 6.82 -3.18 6.48
N ALA A 157 8.02 -3.19 7.05
CA ALA A 157 8.73 -1.96 7.35
C ALA A 157 8.93 -1.18 6.04
N SER A 158 8.53 0.10 6.01
CA SER A 158 8.85 0.97 4.88
C SER A 158 10.36 1.16 4.81
N PRO A 159 10.98 1.08 3.62
CA PRO A 159 12.41 1.30 3.45
C PRO A 159 12.84 2.72 3.88
N ASP A 160 11.91 3.70 3.86
CA ASP A 160 12.18 5.08 4.27
C ASP A 160 12.28 5.27 5.80
N ALA A 161 11.83 4.30 6.60
CA ALA A 161 11.92 4.37 8.07
C ALA A 161 13.38 4.29 8.58
N GLU A 162 14.34 3.91 7.73
CA GLU A 162 15.77 3.88 8.06
C GLU A 162 16.54 5.13 7.57
N ALA A 163 15.89 6.04 6.83
CA ALA A 163 16.55 7.23 6.26
C ALA A 163 16.43 8.51 7.12
N GLU A 164 15.50 8.56 8.07
CA GLU A 164 15.34 9.70 8.98
C GLU A 164 16.27 9.58 10.20
N GLY A 165 17.58 9.69 9.95
CA GLY A 165 18.57 9.39 10.98
C GLY A 165 19.92 10.10 10.91
N VAL A 166 20.11 11.18 10.14
CA VAL A 166 21.13 12.23 10.42
C VAL A 166 20.70 13.53 9.74
N ALA A 167 20.13 14.46 10.50
CA ALA A 167 20.09 15.88 10.14
C ALA A 167 21.17 16.60 10.95
N VAL A 168 22.12 17.24 10.26
CA VAL A 168 23.05 18.22 10.86
C VAL A 168 22.61 19.60 10.34
N PRO A 169 22.23 20.56 11.20
CA PRO A 169 21.83 21.89 10.74
C PRO A 169 23.01 22.89 10.62
N ASP A 170 22.76 23.84 9.73
CA ASP A 170 23.52 24.97 9.16
C ASP A 170 24.30 25.93 10.06
N GLU A 171 25.27 26.63 9.44
CA GLU A 171 25.59 28.03 9.78
C GLU A 171 25.99 28.84 8.52
N GLU A 172 25.08 29.73 8.06
CA GLU A 172 25.33 30.82 7.11
C GLU A 172 25.87 32.07 7.84
N ALA A 173 26.80 32.83 7.22
CA ALA A 173 26.77 34.31 7.22
C ALA A 173 27.82 34.96 6.26
N ALA A 174 27.32 35.49 5.15
CA ALA A 174 27.53 36.80 4.47
C ALA A 174 28.91 37.52 4.36
N ILE A 175 29.15 38.18 3.19
CA ILE A 175 29.14 39.67 2.96
C ILE A 175 29.50 40.03 1.48
N GLU A 176 28.77 41.02 0.90
CA GLU A 176 28.84 41.66 -0.45
C GLU A 176 30.14 42.49 -0.71
N GLY A 177 30.74 42.52 -1.92
CA GLY A 177 30.51 43.41 -3.10
C GLY A 177 31.78 44.27 -3.42
N PRO A 178 31.96 45.05 -4.53
CA PRO A 178 31.24 45.18 -5.82
C PRO A 178 32.14 45.33 -7.11
N ALA A 179 31.48 45.39 -8.28
CA ALA A 179 31.80 46.09 -9.56
C ALA A 179 32.96 45.66 -10.52
N GLU A 180 32.61 45.56 -11.82
CA GLU A 180 33.48 45.25 -12.98
C GLU A 180 34.47 46.37 -13.38
N PRO A 181 35.40 46.10 -14.34
CA PRO A 181 35.11 46.51 -15.73
C PRO A 181 35.63 45.58 -16.85
N ILE A 182 34.78 45.42 -17.88
CA ILE A 182 35.02 45.52 -19.35
C ILE A 182 36.45 45.30 -19.89
N GLY A 183 36.59 44.34 -20.83
CA GLY A 183 37.68 44.31 -21.80
C GLY A 183 37.71 43.06 -22.68
N GLU A 184 37.03 43.06 -23.83
CA GLU A 184 37.38 42.20 -24.96
C GLU A 184 38.61 42.77 -25.69
N PRO A 185 39.41 41.92 -26.34
CA PRO A 185 39.33 41.98 -27.80
C PRO A 185 39.31 40.61 -28.49
N MET A 186 38.63 40.64 -29.63
CA MET A 186 38.60 39.66 -30.71
C MET A 186 39.97 39.10 -31.11
N HIS A 187 40.01 37.80 -31.44
CA HIS A 187 40.70 37.37 -32.66
C HIS A 187 39.98 36.18 -33.29
N GLU A 188 39.51 36.41 -34.52
CA GLU A 188 39.11 35.42 -35.51
C GLU A 188 40.38 34.74 -36.06
N ASP A 189 40.29 33.43 -36.27
CA ASP A 189 40.86 32.64 -37.37
C ASP A 189 40.80 31.16 -36.94
N ASP A 190 40.52 30.15 -37.74
CA ASP A 190 39.88 29.95 -39.04
C ASP A 190 39.90 28.41 -39.21
N LEU A 191 38.85 27.88 -39.83
CA LEU A 191 38.85 26.67 -40.65
C LEU A 191 39.21 25.26 -40.09
N SER A 192 38.17 24.43 -40.18
CA SER A 192 38.09 23.19 -40.97
C SER A 192 38.35 21.84 -40.27
N GLY A 193 37.44 20.90 -40.51
CA GLY A 193 37.60 19.49 -40.15
C GLY A 193 36.28 18.73 -40.08
N ASP A 194 35.49 18.79 -41.15
CA ASP A 194 34.38 17.86 -41.39
C ASP A 194 34.96 16.47 -41.71
N THR A 195 34.58 15.44 -40.94
CA THR A 195 34.57 14.06 -41.43
C THR A 195 33.49 13.27 -40.70
N VAL A 196 32.39 13.10 -41.42
CA VAL A 196 31.40 12.04 -41.31
C VAL A 196 32.11 10.69 -41.50
N ASP A 197 31.81 9.70 -40.66
CA ASP A 197 32.05 8.29 -41.01
C ASP A 197 30.77 7.47 -40.75
N GLU A 198 30.35 6.78 -41.80
CA GLU A 198 29.13 5.96 -41.93
C GLU A 198 29.26 4.62 -41.17
N PRO A 199 28.13 3.97 -40.80
CA PRO A 199 28.16 2.63 -40.24
C PRO A 199 28.26 1.54 -41.33
N GLU A 200 29.22 0.62 -41.19
CA GLU A 200 29.33 -0.59 -42.02
C GLU A 200 28.15 -1.56 -41.79
N LEU A 201 27.48 -1.91 -42.89
CA LEU A 201 26.68 -3.12 -43.03
C LEU A 201 27.56 -4.37 -42.89
N ILE A 202 27.09 -5.34 -42.11
CA ILE A 202 27.53 -6.74 -42.22
C ILE A 202 26.33 -7.56 -42.68
N ASP A 203 26.40 -8.07 -43.91
CA ASP A 203 25.56 -9.15 -44.44
C ASP A 203 26.21 -10.50 -44.14
N ALA A 204 25.43 -11.44 -43.58
CA ALA A 204 25.41 -12.88 -43.90
C ALA A 204 24.27 -13.60 -43.16
#